data_AF-A0A7J3HNF8-F1
#
_entry.id   AF-A0A7J3HNF8-F1
#
_cell.length_a   1.000
_cell.length_b   1.000
_cell.length_c   1.000
_cell.angle_alpha   90.00
_cell.angle_beta   90.00
_cell.angle_gamma   90.00
#
_symmetry.space_group_name_H-M   'P 1'
#
loop_
_entity.id
_entity.type
_entity.pdbx_description
1 polymer ?
#
loop_
_entity_poly.entity_id
_entity_poly.type
_entity_poly.pdbx_seq_one_letter_code
_entity_poly.pdbx_strand_id
1 'polypeptide(L)' 'MNSADLARIIEHTNVSPNALPSDIDRLCEEALKYNFYAVVVPPIYVNHAKNRLKG' A
#
# COMPACT_ATOMS: atom_id res chain seq x y z
N MET A 1 0.15 -23.07 3.44
CA MET A 1 -0.11 -21.63 3.43
C MET A 1 -0.95 -21.33 2.20
N ASN A 2 -2.16 -20.81 2.38
CA ASN A 2 -3.02 -20.43 1.27
C ASN A 2 -2.78 -18.95 0.89
N SER A 3 -3.45 -18.45 -0.15
CA SER A 3 -3.27 -17.06 -0.61
C SER A 3 -3.67 -16.01 0.42
N ALA A 4 -4.65 -16.30 1.29
CA ALA A 4 -5.07 -15.39 2.35
C ALA A 4 -4.02 -15.31 3.46
N ASP A 5 -3.42 -16.44 3.84
CA ASP A 5 -2.30 -16.46 4.79
C ASP A 5 -1.10 -15.66 4.24
N LEU A 6 -0.83 -15.78 2.93
CA LEU A 6 0.23 -15.03 2.25
C LEU A 6 -0.04 -13.53 2.23
N ALA A 7 -1.28 -13.10 1.95
CA ALA A 7 -1.64 -11.69 1.92
C ALA A 7 -1.32 -10.97 3.24
N ARG A 8 -1.52 -11.66 4.38
CA ARG A 8 -1.31 -11.11 5.73
C ARG A 8 0.15 -10.86 6.10
N ILE A 9 1.10 -11.22 5.24
CA ILE A 9 2.53 -10.94 5.42
C ILE A 9 3.13 -10.06 4.32
N ILE A 10 2.33 -9.64 3.32
CA ILE A 10 2.80 -8.80 2.23
C ILE A 10 2.78 -7.32 2.66
N GLU A 11 3.95 -6.69 2.56
CA GLU A 11 4.11 -5.23 2.64
C GLU A 11 4.23 -4.66 1.23
N HIS A 12 3.14 -4.09 0.71
CA HIS A 12 3.10 -3.57 -0.66
C HIS A 12 3.91 -2.29 -0.76
N THR A 13 5.03 -2.33 -1.48
CA THR A 13 6.08 -1.31 -1.38
C THR A 13 6.22 -0.51 -2.66
N ASN A 14 6.17 0.81 -2.55
CA ASN A 14 6.67 1.73 -3.56
C ASN A 14 7.41 2.86 -2.86
N VAL A 15 8.75 2.86 -2.89
CA VAL A 15 9.62 3.90 -2.33
C VAL A 15 10.44 4.61 -3.41
N SER A 16 9.94 4.61 -4.65
CA SER A 16 10.59 5.29 -5.76
C SER A 16 10.68 6.80 -5.49
N PRO A 17 11.84 7.45 -5.75
CA PRO A 17 11.94 8.91 -5.66
C PRO A 17 11.07 9.63 -6.70
N ASN A 18 10.63 8.92 -7.74
CA ASN A 18 9.78 9.42 -8.81
C ASN A 18 8.31 9.00 -8.65
N ALA A 19 7.92 8.44 -7.50
CA ALA A 19 6.54 8.05 -7.26
C ALA A 19 5.60 9.26 -7.38
N LEU A 20 4.53 9.08 -8.14
CA LEU A 20 3.46 10.07 -8.27
C LEU A 20 2.38 9.79 -7.23
N PRO A 21 1.57 10.80 -6.85
CA PRO A 21 0.42 10.58 -5.97
C PRO A 21 -0.52 9.46 -6.46
N SER A 22 -0.72 9.35 -7.78
CA SER A 22 -1.52 8.29 -8.41
C SER A 22 -0.93 6.89 -8.22
N ASP A 23 0.40 6.77 -8.13
CA ASP A 23 1.04 5.49 -7.86
C ASP A 23 0.76 5.05 -6.42
N ILE A 24 0.70 6.01 -5.48
CA ILE A 24 0.34 5.75 -4.08
C ILE A 24 -1.14 5.40 -3.94
N ASP A 25 -2.02 6.06 -4.70
CA ASP A 25 -3.45 5.70 -4.76
C ASP A 25 -3.64 4.25 -5.20
N ARG A 26 -2.99 3.87 -6.31
CA ARG A 26 -3.02 2.51 -6.83
C ARG A 26 -2.45 1.50 -5.82
N LEU A 27 -1.33 1.83 -5.18
CA LEU A 27 -0.71 1.00 -4.15
C LEU A 27 -1.69 0.72 -3.00
N CYS A 28 -2.39 1.75 -2.53
CA CYS A 28 -3.39 1.62 -1.47
C CYS A 28 -4.60 0.79 -1.92
N GLU A 29 -5.10 1.01 -3.13
CA GLU A 29 -6.23 0.26 -3.71
C GLU A 29 -5.92 -1.22 -3.87
N GLU A 30 -4.72 -1.57 -4.34
CA GLU A 30 -4.26 -2.95 -4.44
C GLU A 30 -4.12 -3.58 -3.04
N ALA A 31 -3.57 -2.87 -2.06
CA ALA A 31 -3.46 -3.36 -0.70
C ALA A 31 -4.82 -3.68 -0.07
N LEU A 32 -5.83 -2.81 -0.27
CA LEU A 32 -7.20 -3.07 0.18
C LEU A 32 -7.85 -4.23 -0.57
N LYS A 33 -7.71 -4.27 -1.91
CA LYS A 33 -8.29 -5.32 -2.76
C LYS A 33 -7.79 -6.72 -2.38
N TYR A 34 -6.51 -6.84 -2.05
CA TYR A 34 -5.89 -8.13 -1.74
C TYR A 34 -5.72 -8.38 -0.24
N ASN A 35 -6.15 -7.46 0.61
CA ASN A 35 -6.04 -7.54 2.08
C ASN A 35 -4.57 -7.75 2.52
N PHE A 36 -3.66 -6.98 1.93
CA PHE A 36 -2.25 -6.97 2.29
C PHE A 36 -2.03 -6.37 3.69
N TYR A 37 -0.92 -6.73 4.33
CA TYR A 37 -0.63 -6.32 5.70
C TYR A 37 -0.42 -4.81 5.84
N ALA A 38 0.37 -4.23 4.94
CA ALA A 38 0.72 -2.82 4.98
C ALA A 38 1.05 -2.28 3.58
N VAL A 39 1.14 -0.96 3.49
CA VAL A 39 1.81 -0.26 2.38
C VAL A 39 3.07 0.42 2.89
N VAL A 40 4.10 0.45 2.05
CA VAL A 40 5.37 1.13 2.34
C VAL A 40 5.60 2.19 1.28
N VAL A 41 5.66 3.45 1.71
CA VAL A 41 5.66 4.65 0.85
C VAL A 41 6.75 5.63 1.28
N PRO A 42 7.19 6.57 0.41
CA PRO A 42 8.09 7.65 0.81
C PRO A 42 7.46 8.48 1.95
N PRO A 43 8.27 9.05 2.87
CA PRO A 43 7.75 9.80 4.03
C PRO A 43 6.76 10.90 3.67
N ILE A 44 6.95 11.58 2.54
CA ILE A 44 6.07 12.64 2.05
C ILE A 44 4.63 12.17 1.77
N TYR A 45 4.44 10.88 1.49
CA TYR A 45 3.15 10.28 1.15
C TYR A 45 2.47 9.56 2.31
N VAL A 46 3.09 9.51 3.51
CA VAL A 46 2.51 8.80 4.67
C VAL A 46 1.11 9.32 5.00
N ASN A 47 0.90 10.64 5.02
CA ASN A 47 -0.43 11.22 5.29
C ASN A 47 -1.43 10.93 4.16
N HIS A 48 -0.97 10.94 2.90
CA HIS A 48 -1.79 10.61 1.73
C HIS A 48 -2.27 9.16 1.80
N ALA A 49 -1.33 8.21 1.93
CA ALA A 49 -1.61 6.78 2.07
C ALA A 49 -2.51 6.48 3.27
N LYS A 50 -2.24 7.10 4.42
CA LYS A 50 -3.11 6.98 5.61
C LYS A 50 -4.54 7.42 5.32
N ASN A 51 -4.74 8.50 4.57
CA ASN A 51 -6.08 8.96 4.22
C ASN A 51 -6.77 8.04 3.21
N ARG A 52 -6.04 7.48 2.24
CA ARG A 52 -6.58 6.54 1.25
C ARG A 52 -6.95 5.17 1.85
N LEU A 53 -6.24 4.74 2.89
CA LEU A 53 -6.48 3.48 3.59
C LEU A 53 -7.51 3.57 4.73
N LYS A 54 -8.11 4.75 4.97
CA LYS A 54 -9.22 4.88 5.91
C LYS A 54 -10.46 4.19 5.34
N GLY A 55 -10.71 2.99 5.82
CA GLY A 55 -12.06 2.42 5.97
C GLY A 55 -12.65 2.84 7.31
#